data_AF-A0A815S2X8-F1
#
_entry.id   AF-A0A815S2X8-F1
#
_cell.length_a   1.000
_cell.length_b   1.000
_cell.length_c   1.000
_cell.angle_alpha   90.00
_cell.angle_beta   90.00
_cell.angle_gamma   90.00
#
_symmetry.space_group_name_H-M   'P 1'
#
loop_
_entity.id
_entity.type
_entity.pdbx_description
1 polymer ?
#
loop_
_entity_poly.entity_id
_entity_poly.type
_entity_poly.pdbx_seq_one_letter_code
_entity_poly.pdbx_strand_id
1 'polypeptide(L)'
;MTIRKLKPLQCIFYVIGQILGAFIGAALVYLVYLKQFDELDGGIRKMTGPNGTADIFFTMPAEGTPHWNALIDQIVGTAILMVFVMAVTHKLNHMVSEAVKPVAFALIVTGIICAFSINAGAAINPARDLGPRLFGALVYGWNDVFGVHNYFFWVPIVGPIVGAILGVWIYQGFIWIVKHYGHLSNIEDSNADKKMDSKAIQITENDLSDL
;
A
#
# COMPACT_ATOMS: atom_id res chain seq x y z
N MET A 1 -0.89 18.55 -4.19
CA MET A 1 0.13 17.57 -3.73
C MET A 1 0.78 17.01 -4.97
N THR A 2 2.10 17.10 -5.10
CA THR A 2 2.79 16.79 -6.37
C THR A 2 3.10 15.30 -6.45
N ILE A 3 2.37 14.54 -7.25
CA ILE A 3 2.88 13.29 -7.83
C ILE A 3 4.14 13.68 -8.60
N ARG A 4 5.25 12.95 -8.44
CA ARG A 4 6.62 13.25 -8.95
C ARG A 4 7.53 14.00 -7.97
N LYS A 5 7.75 13.43 -6.78
CA LYS A 5 8.84 13.86 -5.88
C LYS A 5 10.21 13.30 -6.27
N LEU A 6 10.26 12.27 -7.12
CA LEU A 6 11.50 11.57 -7.49
C LEU A 6 11.73 11.64 -9.00
N LYS A 7 12.98 11.84 -9.39
CA LYS A 7 13.42 11.69 -10.79
C LYS A 7 13.41 10.19 -11.16
N PRO A 8 13.15 9.81 -12.42
CA PRO A 8 13.14 8.40 -12.84
C PRO A 8 14.41 7.64 -12.46
N LEU A 9 15.58 8.28 -12.61
CA LEU A 9 16.85 7.68 -12.22
C LEU A 9 16.96 7.42 -10.72
N GLN A 10 16.44 8.33 -9.88
CA GLN A 10 16.40 8.11 -8.43
C GLN A 10 15.52 6.90 -8.10
N CYS A 11 14.36 6.78 -8.76
CA CYS A 11 13.45 5.64 -8.58
C CYS A 11 14.18 4.30 -8.79
N ILE A 12 15.00 4.19 -9.84
CA ILE A 12 15.80 2.98 -10.11
C ILE A 12 16.72 2.64 -8.93
N PHE A 13 17.46 3.62 -8.40
CA PHE A 13 18.32 3.40 -7.23
C PHE A 13 17.53 3.00 -5.97
N TYR A 14 16.34 3.57 -5.76
CA TYR A 14 15.46 3.15 -4.66
C TYR A 14 15.01 1.69 -4.82
N VAL A 15 14.59 1.29 -6.02
CA VAL A 15 14.16 -0.10 -6.30
C VAL A 15 15.30 -1.08 -6.05
N ILE A 16 16.50 -0.81 -6.58
CA ILE A 16 17.67 -1.66 -6.37
C ILE A 16 18.03 -1.73 -4.89
N GLY A 17 18.09 -0.58 -4.19
CA GLY A 17 18.41 -0.53 -2.77
C GLY A 17 17.41 -1.29 -1.90
N GLN A 18 16.11 -1.21 -2.22
CA GLN A 18 15.06 -1.94 -1.50
C GLN A 18 15.16 -3.46 -1.73
N ILE A 19 15.39 -3.90 -2.97
CA ILE A 19 15.55 -5.33 -3.28
C ILE A 19 16.80 -5.89 -2.58
N LEU A 20 17.93 -5.17 -2.65
CA LEU A 20 19.16 -5.58 -1.95
C LEU A 20 18.98 -5.60 -0.44
N GLY A 21 18.33 -4.59 0.13
CA GLY A 21 18.04 -4.55 1.57
C GLY A 21 17.16 -5.72 2.01
N ALA A 22 16.12 -6.06 1.25
CA ALA A 22 15.25 -7.18 1.54
C ALA A 22 15.95 -8.54 1.35
N PHE A 23 16.81 -8.67 0.34
CA PHE A 23 17.68 -9.84 0.16
C PHE A 23 18.62 -10.05 1.36
N ILE A 24 19.31 -8.99 1.80
CA ILE A 24 20.21 -9.07 2.96
C ILE A 24 19.42 -9.38 4.23
N GLY A 25 18.24 -8.77 4.40
CA GLY A 25 17.34 -9.08 5.51
C GLY A 25 16.94 -10.56 5.56
N ALA A 26 16.61 -11.15 4.40
CA ALA A 26 16.34 -12.58 4.30
C ALA A 26 17.55 -13.44 4.69
N ALA A 27 18.74 -13.09 4.19
CA ALA A 27 19.98 -13.77 4.57
C ALA A 27 20.25 -13.70 6.08
N LEU A 28 20.03 -12.55 6.70
CA LEU A 28 20.18 -12.38 8.15
C LEU A 28 19.18 -13.22 8.93
N VAL A 29 17.90 -13.21 8.54
CA VAL A 29 16.87 -14.09 9.15
C VAL A 29 17.27 -15.56 9.01
N TYR A 30 17.75 -15.96 7.83
CA TYR A 30 18.23 -17.33 7.61
C TYR A 30 19.37 -17.72 8.56
N LEU A 31 20.35 -16.83 8.74
CA LEU A 31 21.47 -17.06 9.67
C LEU A 31 21.03 -17.10 11.14
N VAL A 32 20.10 -16.22 11.54
CA VAL A 32 19.56 -16.20 12.90
C VAL A 32 18.85 -17.50 13.26
N TYR A 33 18.11 -18.09 12.30
CA TYR A 33 17.31 -19.29 12.51
C TYR A 33 17.94 -20.56 11.92
N LEU A 34 19.23 -20.55 11.58
CA LEU A 34 19.88 -21.62 10.83
C LEU A 34 19.68 -23.00 11.48
N LYS A 35 19.87 -23.07 12.80
CA LYS A 35 19.71 -24.30 13.57
C LYS A 35 18.25 -24.78 13.62
N GLN A 36 17.30 -23.86 13.75
CA GLN A 36 15.88 -24.19 13.74
C GLN A 36 15.44 -24.73 12.37
N PHE A 37 16.04 -24.22 11.28
CA PHE A 37 15.84 -24.81 9.96
C PHE A 37 16.40 -26.23 9.89
N ASP A 38 17.62 -26.47 10.40
CA ASP A 38 18.21 -27.83 10.44
C ASP A 38 17.33 -28.81 11.23
N GLU A 39 16.78 -28.39 12.37
CA GLU A 39 15.89 -29.20 13.20
C GLU A 39 14.56 -29.52 12.49
N LEU A 40 14.03 -28.58 11.69
CA LEU A 40 12.75 -28.73 11.02
C LEU A 40 12.85 -29.58 9.74
N ASP A 41 13.87 -29.37 8.93
CA ASP A 41 13.99 -30.00 7.61
C ASP A 41 15.01 -31.16 7.55
N GLY A 42 15.77 -31.37 8.62
CA GLY A 42 16.77 -32.43 8.74
C GLY A 42 18.11 -32.09 8.08
N GLY A 43 18.41 -30.81 7.89
CA GLY A 43 19.63 -30.32 7.25
C GLY A 43 19.54 -30.28 5.72
N ILE A 44 18.41 -30.68 5.14
CA ILE A 44 18.12 -30.60 3.70
C ILE A 44 16.99 -29.61 3.50
N ARG A 45 17.31 -28.44 2.95
CA ARG A 45 16.38 -27.33 2.76
C ARG A 45 15.16 -27.76 1.95
N LYS A 46 13.97 -27.67 2.55
CA LYS A 46 12.68 -27.96 1.91
C LYS A 46 11.93 -26.68 1.66
N MET A 47 11.52 -26.47 0.40
CA MET A 47 10.81 -25.26 0.00
C MET A 47 9.34 -25.29 0.45
N THR A 48 8.62 -26.37 0.11
CA THR A 48 7.18 -26.54 0.34
C THR A 48 6.88 -27.83 1.15
N GLY A 49 5.61 -28.01 1.52
CA GLY A 49 5.13 -29.18 2.27
C GLY A 49 5.19 -28.99 3.79
N PRO A 50 4.99 -30.05 4.59
CA PRO A 50 4.87 -29.95 6.06
C PRO A 50 6.08 -29.33 6.76
N ASN A 51 7.27 -29.49 6.18
CA ASN A 51 8.52 -28.93 6.68
C ASN A 51 9.08 -27.86 5.70
N GLY A 52 8.22 -27.32 4.83
CA GLY A 52 8.57 -26.27 3.90
C GLY A 52 8.84 -24.96 4.64
N THR A 53 9.90 -24.25 4.24
CA THR A 53 10.37 -23.04 4.94
C THR A 53 10.42 -21.81 4.04
N ALA A 54 10.03 -21.95 2.77
CA ALA A 54 10.14 -20.87 1.79
C ALA A 54 9.18 -19.70 2.06
N ASP A 55 7.98 -19.98 2.59
CA ASP A 55 6.95 -18.96 2.90
C ASP A 55 7.40 -17.94 3.96
N ILE A 56 8.47 -18.22 4.70
CA ILE A 56 9.09 -17.28 5.63
C ILE A 56 9.74 -16.12 4.86
N PHE A 57 10.26 -16.39 3.67
CA PHE A 57 11.06 -15.45 2.89
C PHE A 57 10.20 -14.72 1.86
N PHE A 58 9.49 -15.45 1.01
CA PHE A 58 8.71 -14.91 -0.10
C PHE A 58 7.33 -15.55 -0.15
N THR A 59 6.37 -14.90 -0.83
CA THR A 59 4.99 -15.38 -0.82
C THR A 59 4.72 -16.43 -1.89
N MET A 60 3.84 -17.37 -1.56
CA MET A 60 3.23 -18.32 -2.48
C MET A 60 1.70 -18.18 -2.40
N PRO A 61 0.96 -18.55 -3.46
CA PRO A 61 -0.50 -18.53 -3.41
C PRO A 61 -0.98 -19.66 -2.50
N ALA A 62 -2.14 -19.47 -1.87
CA ALA A 62 -2.81 -20.58 -1.20
C ALA A 62 -3.12 -21.71 -2.19
N GLU A 63 -3.21 -22.93 -1.66
CA GLU A 63 -3.52 -24.11 -2.46
C GLU A 63 -4.85 -23.94 -3.21
N GLY A 64 -4.83 -24.19 -4.52
CA GLY A 64 -5.99 -24.02 -5.38
C GLY A 64 -6.29 -22.59 -5.82
N THR A 65 -5.59 -21.56 -5.31
CA THR A 65 -5.80 -20.17 -5.74
C THR A 65 -5.25 -19.94 -7.14
N PRO A 66 -6.09 -19.54 -8.12
CA PRO A 66 -5.62 -19.19 -9.44
C PRO A 66 -4.95 -17.81 -9.45
N HIS A 67 -3.97 -17.60 -10.34
CA HIS A 67 -3.16 -16.38 -10.38
C HIS A 67 -3.97 -15.11 -10.57
N TRP A 68 -5.06 -15.14 -11.33
CA TRP A 68 -5.90 -13.95 -11.53
C TRP A 68 -6.55 -13.49 -10.21
N ASN A 69 -6.91 -14.44 -9.33
CA ASN A 69 -7.54 -14.12 -8.05
C ASN A 69 -6.50 -13.59 -7.06
N ALA A 70 -5.31 -14.21 -7.02
CA ALA A 70 -4.18 -13.70 -6.25
C ALA A 70 -3.72 -12.32 -6.75
N LEU A 71 -3.80 -12.05 -8.06
CA LEU A 71 -3.47 -10.75 -8.63
C LEU A 71 -4.46 -9.68 -8.15
N ILE A 72 -5.77 -9.97 -8.18
CA ILE A 72 -6.80 -9.05 -7.66
C ILE A 72 -6.55 -8.77 -6.17
N ASP A 73 -6.25 -9.80 -5.38
CA ASP A 73 -5.89 -9.66 -3.97
C ASP A 73 -4.72 -8.68 -3.75
N GLN A 74 -3.62 -8.88 -4.48
CA GLN A 74 -2.44 -8.01 -4.37
C GLN A 74 -2.71 -6.58 -4.85
N ILE A 75 -3.55 -6.40 -5.88
CA ILE A 75 -3.98 -5.08 -6.36
C ILE A 75 -4.81 -4.37 -5.28
N VAL A 76 -5.82 -5.02 -4.73
CA VAL A 76 -6.74 -4.43 -3.75
C VAL A 76 -6.01 -4.12 -2.44
N GLY A 77 -5.24 -5.07 -1.90
CA GLY A 77 -4.46 -4.85 -0.67
C GLY A 77 -3.50 -3.68 -0.79
N THR A 78 -2.81 -3.56 -1.93
CA THR A 78 -1.86 -2.45 -2.17
C THR A 78 -2.56 -1.14 -2.47
N ALA A 79 -3.73 -1.15 -3.13
CA ALA A 79 -4.52 0.06 -3.33
C ALA A 79 -4.99 0.64 -1.99
N ILE A 80 -5.47 -0.21 -1.08
CA ILE A 80 -5.84 0.18 0.28
C ILE A 80 -4.63 0.76 1.03
N LEU A 81 -3.47 0.07 0.98
CA LEU A 81 -2.22 0.59 1.54
C LEU A 81 -1.95 2.01 1.05
N MET A 82 -2.01 2.24 -0.27
CA MET A 82 -1.67 3.55 -0.84
C MET A 82 -2.71 4.62 -0.52
N VAL A 83 -4.00 4.30 -0.43
CA VAL A 83 -5.03 5.25 0.05
C VAL A 83 -4.69 5.74 1.45
N PHE A 84 -4.36 4.83 2.38
CA PHE A 84 -4.01 5.21 3.74
C PHE A 84 -2.66 5.93 3.84
N VAL A 85 -1.65 5.51 3.07
CA VAL A 85 -0.37 6.23 3.00
C VAL A 85 -0.60 7.67 2.53
N MET A 86 -1.42 7.86 1.51
CA MET A 86 -1.78 9.19 1.03
C MET A 86 -2.56 9.99 2.06
N ALA A 87 -3.49 9.36 2.79
CA ALA A 87 -4.26 10.01 3.86
C ALA A 87 -3.37 10.50 5.02
N VAL A 88 -2.44 9.66 5.49
CA VAL A 88 -1.50 9.97 6.57
C VAL A 88 -0.49 11.03 6.17
N THR A 89 -0.07 11.04 4.90
CA THR A 89 0.93 11.99 4.39
C THR A 89 0.33 13.27 3.80
N HIS A 90 -1.00 13.39 3.78
CA HIS A 90 -1.67 14.57 3.25
C HIS A 90 -1.37 15.79 4.11
N LYS A 91 -0.87 16.88 3.50
CA LYS A 91 -0.44 18.09 4.23
C LYS A 91 -1.53 18.79 5.04
N LEU A 92 -2.77 18.67 4.58
CA LEU A 92 -4.00 19.19 5.21
C LEU A 92 -4.58 18.26 6.27
N ASN A 93 -4.06 17.03 6.41
CA ASN A 93 -4.46 16.14 7.48
C ASN A 93 -3.58 16.39 8.71
N HIS A 94 -3.99 17.35 9.54
CA HIS A 94 -3.25 17.74 10.74
C HIS A 94 -3.50 16.81 11.95
N MET A 95 -4.38 15.80 11.81
CA MET A 95 -4.71 14.87 12.90
C MET A 95 -3.57 13.90 13.22
N VAL A 96 -2.65 13.67 12.27
CA VAL A 96 -1.53 12.74 12.44
C VAL A 96 -0.23 13.53 12.50
N SER A 97 0.36 13.62 13.70
CA SER A 97 1.65 14.30 13.88
C SER A 97 2.79 13.55 13.17
N GLU A 98 3.84 14.26 12.74
CA GLU A 98 4.98 13.64 12.05
C GLU A 98 5.62 12.50 12.86
N ALA A 99 5.66 12.65 14.20
CA ALA A 99 6.23 11.68 15.11
C ALA A 99 5.46 10.35 15.15
N VAL A 100 4.14 10.35 14.93
CA VAL A 100 3.31 9.14 15.00
C VAL A 100 3.10 8.47 13.63
N LYS A 101 3.53 9.09 12.53
CA LYS A 101 3.38 8.50 11.18
C LYS A 101 3.99 7.11 11.04
N PRO A 102 5.19 6.80 11.59
CA PRO A 102 5.75 5.45 11.53
C PRO A 102 4.84 4.40 12.18
N VAL A 103 4.24 4.74 13.34
CA VAL A 103 3.29 3.87 14.04
C VAL A 103 2.03 3.68 13.20
N ALA A 104 1.50 4.75 12.60
CA ALA A 104 0.34 4.67 11.71
C ALA A 104 0.62 3.72 10.53
N PHE A 105 1.78 3.84 9.86
CA PHE A 105 2.15 2.94 8.77
C PHE A 105 2.28 1.48 9.23
N ALA A 106 2.87 1.24 10.39
CA ALA A 106 2.98 -0.11 10.96
C ALA A 106 1.59 -0.73 11.21
N LEU A 107 0.65 0.03 11.77
CA LEU A 107 -0.72 -0.43 12.01
C LEU A 107 -1.48 -0.69 10.70
N ILE A 108 -1.32 0.17 9.69
CA ILE A 108 -1.92 -0.03 8.36
C ILE A 108 -1.42 -1.34 7.75
N VAL A 109 -0.10 -1.54 7.71
CA VAL A 109 0.50 -2.76 7.16
C VAL A 109 0.05 -3.99 7.94
N THR A 110 0.01 -3.91 9.27
CA THR A 110 -0.46 -5.01 10.13
C THR A 110 -1.91 -5.38 9.82
N GLY A 111 -2.81 -4.39 9.74
CA GLY A 111 -4.21 -4.63 9.43
C GLY A 111 -4.41 -5.28 8.05
N ILE A 112 -3.65 -4.84 7.05
CA ILE A 112 -3.69 -5.43 5.70
C ILE A 112 -3.19 -6.87 5.73
N ILE A 113 -2.08 -7.15 6.42
CA ILE A 113 -1.58 -8.53 6.56
C ILE A 113 -2.62 -9.41 7.25
N CYS A 114 -3.25 -8.95 8.33
CA CYS A 114 -4.30 -9.72 9.01
C CYS A 114 -5.51 -10.00 8.11
N ALA A 115 -5.85 -9.10 7.18
CA ALA A 115 -7.03 -9.22 6.33
C ALA A 115 -6.79 -9.94 4.98
N PHE A 116 -5.59 -9.83 4.40
CA PHE A 116 -5.29 -10.25 3.01
C PHE A 116 -4.24 -11.36 2.89
N SER A 117 -3.72 -11.92 4.00
CA SER A 117 -2.64 -12.93 3.90
C SER A 117 -3.09 -14.29 3.38
N ILE A 118 -4.36 -14.67 3.58
CA ILE A 118 -4.82 -16.04 3.30
C ILE A 118 -4.70 -16.40 1.81
N ASN A 119 -4.90 -15.46 0.89
CA ASN A 119 -4.99 -15.78 -0.53
C ASN A 119 -3.61 -15.87 -1.21
N ALA A 120 -2.72 -14.93 -0.91
CA ALA A 120 -1.43 -14.75 -1.59
C ALA A 120 -0.31 -14.21 -0.68
N GLY A 121 -0.44 -14.36 0.64
CA GLY A 121 0.58 -13.98 1.62
C GLY A 121 0.75 -12.48 1.84
N ALA A 122 -0.19 -11.64 1.36
CA ALA A 122 -0.16 -10.18 1.48
C ALA A 122 1.22 -9.56 1.16
N ALA A 123 1.80 -9.88 0.00
CA ALA A 123 3.11 -9.37 -0.37
C ALA A 123 3.16 -7.83 -0.40
N ILE A 124 2.17 -7.19 -1.05
CA ILE A 124 1.88 -5.74 -1.11
C ILE A 124 3.07 -4.80 -1.45
N ASN A 125 4.23 -5.36 -1.75
CA ASN A 125 5.48 -4.67 -2.00
C ASN A 125 6.40 -5.59 -2.85
N PRO A 126 6.76 -5.18 -4.07
CA PRO A 126 7.60 -6.00 -4.95
C PRO A 126 8.98 -6.32 -4.38
N ALA A 127 9.62 -5.40 -3.66
CA ALA A 127 10.94 -5.62 -3.09
C ALA A 127 10.91 -6.60 -1.90
N ARG A 128 9.82 -6.57 -1.11
CA ARG A 128 9.59 -7.48 0.03
C ARG A 128 9.42 -8.93 -0.41
N ASP A 129 9.02 -9.17 -1.66
CA ASP A 129 8.94 -10.51 -2.23
C ASP A 129 10.20 -10.85 -3.05
N LEU A 130 10.56 -10.02 -4.03
CA LEU A 130 11.63 -10.34 -4.98
C LEU A 130 13.02 -10.45 -4.32
N GLY A 131 13.34 -9.59 -3.35
CA GLY A 131 14.63 -9.66 -2.65
C GLY A 131 14.82 -10.99 -1.90
N PRO A 132 13.92 -11.33 -0.97
CA PRO A 132 13.95 -12.62 -0.28
C PRO A 132 13.79 -13.83 -1.21
N ARG A 133 13.04 -13.69 -2.32
CA ARG A 133 12.91 -14.74 -3.34
C ARG A 133 14.24 -15.02 -4.05
N LEU A 134 15.00 -13.98 -4.40
CA LEU A 134 16.35 -14.15 -4.95
C LEU A 134 17.30 -14.83 -3.95
N PHE A 135 17.18 -14.52 -2.66
CA PHE A 135 17.91 -15.24 -1.63
C PHE A 135 17.46 -16.71 -1.54
N GLY A 136 16.15 -16.96 -1.53
CA GLY A 136 15.58 -18.30 -1.55
C GLY A 136 16.06 -19.13 -2.74
N ALA A 137 16.27 -18.52 -3.90
CA ALA A 137 16.82 -19.21 -5.07
C ALA A 137 18.24 -19.75 -4.85
N LEU A 138 19.03 -19.15 -3.93
CA LEU A 138 20.33 -19.68 -3.51
C LEU A 138 20.19 -20.86 -2.53
N VAL A 139 19.12 -20.87 -1.73
CA VAL A 139 18.89 -21.87 -0.68
C VAL A 139 18.19 -23.11 -1.21
N TYR A 140 17.15 -22.93 -2.03
CA TYR A 140 16.29 -24.00 -2.53
C TYR A 140 16.54 -24.34 -3.99
N GLY A 141 17.16 -23.44 -4.75
CA GLY A 141 17.38 -23.59 -6.20
C GLY A 141 16.52 -22.66 -7.05
N TRP A 142 17.09 -22.17 -8.15
CA TRP A 142 16.46 -21.16 -9.01
C TRP A 142 15.15 -21.66 -9.65
N ASN A 143 15.18 -22.84 -10.25
CA ASN A 143 14.03 -23.40 -10.96
C ASN A 143 12.89 -23.73 -10.02
N ASP A 144 13.19 -24.16 -8.80
CA ASP A 144 12.17 -24.46 -7.79
C ASP A 144 11.48 -23.16 -7.37
N VAL A 145 12.25 -22.14 -7.00
CA VAL A 145 11.71 -20.88 -6.48
C VAL A 145 10.94 -20.05 -7.52
N PHE A 146 11.43 -19.99 -8.76
CA PHE A 146 10.79 -19.21 -9.82
C PHE A 146 9.79 -20.03 -10.66
N GLY A 147 9.90 -21.36 -10.66
CA GLY A 147 8.96 -22.25 -11.36
C GLY A 147 7.74 -22.65 -10.54
N VAL A 148 7.79 -22.52 -9.20
CA VAL A 148 6.70 -22.94 -8.31
C VAL A 148 5.36 -22.27 -8.69
N HIS A 149 4.28 -23.05 -8.53
CA HIS A 149 2.91 -22.63 -8.80
C HIS A 149 2.75 -22.00 -10.20
N ASN A 150 3.33 -22.61 -11.23
CA ASN A 150 3.28 -22.14 -12.62
C ASN A 150 3.85 -20.72 -12.81
N TYR A 151 5.00 -20.43 -12.21
CA TYR A 151 5.64 -19.11 -12.27
C TYR A 151 4.88 -18.01 -11.53
N PHE A 152 4.44 -18.26 -10.30
CA PHE A 152 3.66 -17.28 -9.53
C PHE A 152 4.40 -15.95 -9.22
N PHE A 153 5.74 -15.94 -9.25
CA PHE A 153 6.59 -14.83 -8.80
C PHE A 153 6.26 -13.44 -9.40
N TRP A 154 5.63 -13.38 -10.57
CA TRP A 154 5.29 -12.09 -11.21
C TRP A 154 4.09 -11.41 -10.53
N VAL A 155 3.20 -12.18 -9.88
CA VAL A 155 2.00 -11.66 -9.21
C VAL A 155 2.33 -10.65 -8.09
N PRO A 156 3.21 -10.96 -7.12
CA PRO A 156 3.61 -10.01 -6.08
C PRO A 156 4.47 -8.84 -6.59
N ILE A 157 4.83 -8.82 -7.87
CA ILE A 157 5.51 -7.68 -8.52
C ILE A 157 4.48 -6.77 -9.20
N VAL A 158 3.68 -7.35 -10.11
CA VAL A 158 2.73 -6.59 -10.94
C VAL A 158 1.55 -6.10 -10.11
N GLY A 159 0.99 -6.95 -9.25
CA GLY A 159 -0.18 -6.64 -8.45
C GLY A 159 0.02 -5.39 -7.59
N PRO A 160 1.09 -5.31 -6.78
CA PRO A 160 1.36 -4.13 -5.98
C PRO A 160 1.64 -2.86 -6.79
N ILE A 161 2.31 -2.95 -7.94
CA ILE A 161 2.54 -1.77 -8.80
C ILE A 161 1.22 -1.20 -9.30
N VAL A 162 0.34 -2.06 -9.82
CA VAL A 162 -0.98 -1.67 -10.31
C VAL A 162 -1.84 -1.13 -9.16
N GLY A 163 -1.89 -1.86 -8.05
CA GLY A 163 -2.63 -1.45 -6.85
C GLY A 163 -2.17 -0.10 -6.31
N ALA A 164 -0.86 0.15 -6.29
CA ALA A 164 -0.33 1.42 -5.80
C ALA A 164 -0.76 2.61 -6.66
N ILE A 165 -0.73 2.46 -7.99
CA ILE A 165 -1.20 3.48 -8.93
C ILE A 165 -2.69 3.75 -8.70
N LEU A 166 -3.50 2.69 -8.64
CA LEU A 166 -4.94 2.81 -8.43
C LEU A 166 -5.29 3.46 -7.09
N GLY A 167 -4.63 3.05 -6.00
CA GLY A 167 -4.86 3.63 -4.68
C GLY A 167 -4.56 5.13 -4.62
N VAL A 168 -3.48 5.57 -5.28
CA VAL A 168 -3.17 7.01 -5.41
C VAL A 168 -4.25 7.74 -6.20
N TRP A 169 -4.73 7.17 -7.32
CA TRP A 169 -5.78 7.78 -8.13
C TRP A 169 -7.12 7.85 -7.40
N ILE A 170 -7.52 6.79 -6.70
CA ILE A 170 -8.73 6.76 -5.87
C ILE A 170 -8.68 7.88 -4.83
N TYR A 171 -7.57 7.99 -4.10
CA TYR A 171 -7.42 9.02 -3.08
C TYR A 171 -7.46 10.44 -3.67
N GLN A 172 -6.85 10.65 -4.85
CA GLN A 172 -6.90 11.95 -5.53
C GLN A 172 -8.29 12.30 -6.02
N GLY A 173 -9.02 11.34 -6.60
CA GLY A 173 -10.41 11.50 -6.98
C GLY A 173 -11.26 11.90 -5.77
N PHE A 174 -11.09 11.20 -4.65
CA PHE A 174 -11.77 11.53 -3.39
C PHE A 174 -11.49 12.98 -2.94
N ILE A 175 -10.22 13.39 -2.89
CA ILE A 175 -9.86 14.77 -2.52
C ILE A 175 -10.39 15.80 -3.51
N TRP A 176 -10.37 15.49 -4.81
CA TRP A 176 -10.90 16.38 -5.84
C TRP A 176 -12.42 16.58 -5.67
N ILE A 177 -13.18 15.51 -5.45
CA ILE A 177 -14.63 15.56 -5.17
C ILE A 177 -14.88 16.43 -3.93
N VAL A 178 -14.22 16.13 -2.81
CA VAL A 178 -14.43 16.87 -1.55
C VAL A 178 -14.14 18.36 -1.72
N LYS A 179 -13.07 18.72 -2.43
CA LYS A 179 -12.73 20.13 -2.67
C LYS A 179 -13.69 20.82 -3.62
N HIS A 180 -14.10 20.14 -4.69
CA HIS A 180 -14.98 20.73 -5.70
C HIS A 180 -16.36 21.01 -5.11
N TYR A 181 -16.98 20.02 -4.47
CA TYR A 181 -18.31 20.20 -3.88
C TYR A 181 -18.29 21.04 -2.60
N GLY A 182 -17.24 20.94 -1.77
CA GLY A 182 -17.10 21.80 -0.60
C GLY A 182 -16.87 23.28 -0.94
N HIS A 183 -16.27 23.57 -2.10
CA HIS A 183 -16.17 24.95 -2.57
C HIS A 183 -17.51 25.50 -3.07
N LEU A 184 -18.29 24.66 -3.77
CA LEU A 184 -19.62 25.02 -4.26
C LEU A 184 -20.58 25.31 -3.11
N SER A 185 -20.60 24.47 -2.07
CA SER A 185 -21.44 24.72 -0.88
C SER A 185 -21.08 26.04 -0.20
N ASN A 186 -19.78 26.32 0.00
CA ASN A 186 -19.34 27.58 0.61
C ASN A 186 -19.73 28.82 -0.21
N ILE A 187 -19.78 28.71 -1.55
CA ILE A 187 -20.24 29.80 -2.43
C ILE A 187 -21.76 29.99 -2.30
N GLU A 188 -22.52 28.90 -2.27
CA GLU A 188 -23.98 28.96 -2.09
C GLU A 188 -24.36 29.61 -0.77
N ASP A 189 -23.71 29.21 0.33
CA ASP A 189 -23.92 29.79 1.67
C ASP A 189 -23.56 31.30 1.68
N SER A 190 -22.39 31.67 1.14
CA SER A 190 -21.97 33.09 1.09
C SER A 190 -22.90 33.96 0.24
N ASN A 191 -23.47 33.41 -0.83
CA ASN A 191 -24.44 34.13 -1.67
C ASN A 191 -25.81 34.24 -0.98
N ALA A 192 -26.21 33.23 -0.20
CA ALA A 192 -27.43 33.27 0.59
C ALA A 192 -27.35 34.36 1.68
N ASP A 193 -26.24 34.45 2.40
CA ASP A 193 -25.99 35.47 3.43
C ASP A 193 -26.09 36.89 2.85
N LYS A 194 -25.39 37.16 1.74
CA LYS A 194 -25.44 38.47 1.06
C LYS A 194 -26.85 38.86 0.62
N LYS A 195 -27.66 37.88 0.21
CA LYS A 195 -29.04 38.11 -0.22
C LYS A 195 -29.96 38.41 0.96
N MET A 196 -29.69 37.83 2.13
CA MET A 196 -30.40 38.16 3.37
C MET A 196 -30.06 39.57 3.86
N ASP A 197 -28.78 39.94 3.88
CA ASP A 197 -28.34 41.29 4.28
C ASP A 197 -28.94 42.37 3.39
N SER A 198 -28.92 42.17 2.07
CA SER A 198 -29.53 43.13 1.12
C SER A 198 -31.03 43.31 1.35
N LYS A 199 -31.76 42.24 1.70
CA LYS A 199 -33.19 42.33 2.03
C LYS A 199 -33.43 43.07 3.34
N ALA A 200 -32.61 42.83 4.37
CA ALA A 200 -32.73 43.51 5.65
C ALA A 200 -32.51 45.02 5.53
N ILE A 201 -31.50 45.44 4.75
CA ILE A 201 -31.23 46.85 4.44
C ILE A 201 -32.44 47.48 3.76
N GLN A 202 -33.00 46.80 2.75
CA GLN A 202 -34.13 47.33 1.98
C GLN A 202 -35.42 47.46 2.80
N ILE A 203 -35.67 46.56 3.75
CA ILE A 203 -36.78 46.68 4.71
C ILE A 203 -36.56 47.91 5.62
N THR A 204 -35.35 48.08 6.14
CA THR A 204 -35.00 49.20 7.01
C THR A 204 -35.13 50.55 6.29
N GLU A 205 -34.71 50.64 5.03
CA GLU A 205 -34.86 51.86 4.22
C GLU A 205 -36.34 52.19 3.95
N ASN A 206 -37.17 51.19 3.67
CA ASN A 206 -38.61 51.39 3.47
C ASN A 206 -39.28 51.89 4.77
N ASP A 207 -38.99 51.27 5.91
CA ASP A 207 -39.54 51.67 7.22
C ASP A 207 -39.12 53.11 7.60
N LEU A 208 -37.93 53.56 7.19
CA LEU A 208 -37.44 54.92 7.39
C LEU A 208 -38.06 55.94 6.42
N SER A 209 -38.51 55.51 5.24
CA SER A 209 -39.14 56.38 4.25
C SER A 209 -40.63 56.67 4.53
N ASP A 210 -41.25 55.87 5.39
CA ASP A 210 -42.65 56.00 5.82
C ASP A 210 -42.83 56.84 7.11
N LEU A 211 -41.74 57.39 7.67
CA LEU A 211 -41.69 58.32 8.82
C LEU A 211 -41.56 59.79 8.38
#